data_AF-A0A1X0QG42-F1
#
_entry.id   AF-A0A1X0QG42-F1
#
_cell.length_a   1.000
_cell.length_b   1.000
_cell.length_c   1.000
_cell.angle_alpha   90.00
_cell.angle_beta   90.00
_cell.angle_gamma   90.00
#
_symmetry.space_group_name_H-M   'P 1'
#
loop_
_entity.id
_entity.type
_entity.pdbx_description
1 polymer ?
#
loop_
_entity_poly.entity_id
_entity_poly.type
_entity_poly.pdbx_seq_one_letter_code
_entity_poly.pdbx_strand_id
1 'polypeptide(L)'
;MTKRVSKDEKFTKIIAFFTETSEVYTIKELERKLSKHCNISSMAVKDIIQELVDESLIKCEKVGQSNYYWRFKYDKEHYYCTEIEKLDISIANFKEENKKLEKIVSDLEITNECTDKRNKLLNEYEDLKVKFERIEDIKENLKRYSKEEYKKMEKEIEDSRNKINTHTDNIFTLQNFVCQKFNMERKDFNLNFGLEEDFDYLE
;
A
#
# COMPACT_ATOMS: atom_id res chain seq x y z
N MET A 1 -26.00 29.30 66.02
CA MET A 1 -25.80 27.97 65.40
C MET A 1 -25.71 28.14 63.90
N THR A 2 -24.50 28.10 63.36
CA THR A 2 -24.24 28.38 61.94
C THR A 2 -24.59 27.14 61.12
N LYS A 3 -25.64 27.22 60.28
CA LYS A 3 -26.04 26.12 59.39
C LYS A 3 -24.84 25.68 58.54
N ARG A 4 -24.47 24.40 58.61
CA ARG A 4 -23.39 23.81 57.83
C ARG A 4 -23.89 23.70 56.38
N VAL A 5 -23.52 24.68 55.57
CA VAL A 5 -23.88 24.76 54.15
C VAL A 5 -23.22 23.59 53.42
N SER A 6 -24.00 22.82 52.66
CA SER A 6 -23.49 21.67 51.89
C SER A 6 -22.53 22.11 50.78
N LYS A 7 -21.71 21.21 50.25
CA LYS A 7 -20.76 21.50 49.16
C LYS A 7 -21.48 22.06 47.94
N ASP A 8 -22.60 21.44 47.55
CA ASP A 8 -23.41 21.85 46.38
C ASP A 8 -24.06 23.23 46.56
N GLU A 9 -24.45 23.57 47.80
CA GLU A 9 -25.01 24.88 48.12
C GLU A 9 -23.93 25.98 48.01
N LYS A 10 -22.67 25.68 48.36
CA LYS A 10 -21.54 26.60 48.17
C LYS A 10 -21.23 26.79 46.68
N PHE A 11 -21.25 25.70 45.90
CA PHE A 11 -21.07 25.75 44.44
C PHE A 11 -22.14 26.63 43.79
N THR A 12 -23.40 26.41 44.14
CA THR A 12 -24.53 27.18 43.62
C THR A 12 -24.39 28.68 43.92
N LYS A 13 -24.00 29.04 45.14
CA LYS A 13 -23.78 30.44 45.53
C LYS A 13 -22.63 31.11 44.78
N ILE A 14 -21.52 30.40 44.59
CA ILE A 14 -20.37 30.93 43.85
C ILE A 14 -20.73 31.09 42.37
N ILE A 15 -21.40 30.11 41.77
CA ILE A 15 -21.87 30.18 40.39
C ILE A 15 -22.83 31.35 40.21
N ALA A 16 -23.77 31.55 41.14
CA ALA A 16 -24.68 32.69 41.12
C ALA A 16 -23.92 34.03 41.21
N PHE A 17 -22.93 34.12 42.10
CA PHE A 17 -22.08 35.31 42.22
C PHE A 17 -21.37 35.66 40.90
N PHE A 18 -20.70 34.70 40.25
CA PHE A 18 -20.07 34.96 38.95
C PHE A 18 -21.09 35.32 37.86
N THR A 19 -22.27 34.70 37.87
CA THR A 19 -23.31 34.97 36.88
C THR A 19 -23.89 36.37 37.04
N GLU A 20 -24.04 36.85 38.29
CA GLU A 20 -24.56 38.18 38.60
C GLU A 20 -23.55 39.28 38.30
N THR A 21 -22.28 39.09 38.68
CA THR A 21 -21.27 40.13 38.47
C THR A 21 -20.73 40.14 37.05
N SER A 22 -20.63 38.98 36.39
CA SER A 22 -20.04 38.84 35.05
C SER A 22 -18.69 39.56 34.90
N GLU A 23 -17.84 39.46 35.93
CA GLU A 23 -16.49 40.03 35.97
C GLU A 23 -15.43 38.93 36.08
N VAL A 24 -14.17 39.31 35.85
CA VAL A 24 -13.00 38.44 36.00
C VAL A 24 -12.32 38.74 37.34
N TYR A 25 -11.93 37.70 38.07
CA TYR A 25 -11.34 37.83 39.40
C TYR A 25 -10.04 37.06 39.57
N THR A 26 -9.17 37.61 40.41
CA THR A 26 -8.02 36.87 40.96
C THR A 26 -8.42 36.10 42.21
N ILE A 27 -7.63 35.09 42.60
CA ILE A 27 -7.91 34.31 43.81
C ILE A 27 -8.01 35.19 45.08
N LYS A 28 -7.16 36.22 45.19
CA LYS A 28 -7.14 37.17 46.33
C LYS A 28 -8.39 38.06 46.37
N GLU A 29 -9.02 38.31 45.23
CA GLU A 29 -10.28 39.07 45.16
C GLU A 29 -11.46 38.18 45.49
N LEU A 30 -11.46 36.92 45.01
CA LEU A 30 -12.48 35.93 45.34
C LEU A 30 -12.52 35.62 46.82
N GLU A 31 -11.37 35.44 47.47
CA GLU A 31 -11.27 35.25 48.92
C GLU A 31 -11.96 36.38 49.71
N ARG A 32 -11.83 37.63 49.25
CA ARG A 32 -12.45 38.81 49.89
C ARG A 32 -13.92 38.99 49.53
N LYS A 33 -14.31 38.75 48.27
CA LYS A 33 -15.69 38.95 47.80
C LYS A 33 -16.60 37.79 48.23
N LEU A 34 -16.18 36.54 48.09
CA LEU A 34 -16.99 35.36 48.44
C LEU A 34 -17.17 35.19 49.95
N SER A 35 -16.21 35.63 50.77
CA SER A 35 -16.38 35.66 52.22
C SER A 35 -17.44 36.66 52.67
N LYS A 36 -17.53 37.82 52.02
CA LYS A 36 -18.53 38.86 52.32
C LYS A 36 -19.91 38.57 51.72
N HIS A 37 -19.96 38.15 50.45
CA HIS A 37 -21.22 38.00 49.71
C HIS A 37 -21.85 36.61 49.86
N CYS A 38 -21.04 35.55 49.94
CA CYS A 38 -21.54 34.16 49.96
C CYS A 38 -21.41 33.50 51.35
N ASN A 39 -20.81 34.19 52.33
CA ASN A 39 -20.53 33.70 53.68
C ASN A 39 -19.71 32.40 53.69
N ILE A 40 -18.73 32.30 52.78
CA ILE A 40 -17.82 31.16 52.63
C ILE A 40 -16.48 31.49 53.31
N SER A 41 -15.91 30.55 54.06
CA SER A 41 -14.61 30.75 54.71
C SER A 41 -13.52 31.02 53.68
N SER A 42 -12.75 32.11 53.86
CA SER A 42 -11.65 32.49 52.96
C SER A 42 -10.62 31.36 52.78
N MET A 43 -10.40 30.54 53.81
CA MET A 43 -9.47 29.40 53.73
C MET A 43 -9.97 28.28 52.82
N ALA A 44 -11.28 28.17 52.59
CA ALA A 44 -11.89 27.13 51.76
C ALA A 44 -12.17 27.60 50.32
N VAL A 45 -12.07 28.91 50.03
CA VAL A 45 -12.39 29.46 48.71
C VAL A 45 -11.50 28.87 47.63
N LYS A 46 -10.20 28.73 47.90
CA LYS A 46 -9.24 28.19 46.93
C LYS A 46 -9.56 26.77 46.51
N ASP A 47 -9.81 25.88 47.47
CA ASP A 47 -10.10 24.48 47.19
C ASP A 47 -11.44 24.34 46.44
N ILE A 48 -12.46 25.11 46.84
CA ILE A 48 -13.78 25.10 46.20
C ILE A 48 -13.71 25.65 44.76
N ILE A 49 -12.95 26.71 44.52
CA ILE A 49 -12.75 27.25 43.16
C ILE A 49 -11.99 26.25 42.28
N GLN A 50 -11.00 25.56 42.84
CA GLN A 50 -10.29 24.52 42.10
C GLN A 50 -11.24 23.38 41.69
N GLU A 51 -12.07 22.89 42.62
CA GLU A 51 -13.08 21.87 42.30
C GLU A 51 -14.07 22.35 41.21
N LEU A 52 -14.50 23.62 41.26
CA LEU A 52 -15.37 24.21 40.23
C LEU A 52 -14.69 24.37 38.86
N VAL A 53 -13.37 24.56 38.84
CA VAL A 53 -12.57 24.59 37.61
C VAL A 53 -12.42 23.17 37.07
N ASP A 54 -12.15 22.19 37.93
CA ASP A 54 -12.00 20.78 37.56
C ASP A 54 -13.32 20.22 36.97
N GLU A 55 -14.47 20.62 37.53
CA GLU A 55 -15.80 20.31 36.99
C GLU A 55 -16.21 21.17 35.76
N SER A 56 -15.31 22.03 35.26
CA SER A 56 -15.56 22.93 34.12
C SER A 56 -16.76 23.87 34.31
N LEU A 57 -17.10 24.19 35.56
CA LEU A 57 -18.15 25.14 35.91
C LEU A 57 -17.64 26.58 35.95
N ILE A 58 -16.34 26.79 36.19
CA ILE A 58 -15.69 28.10 36.13
C ILE A 58 -14.50 28.00 35.17
N LYS A 59 -14.25 29.05 34.40
CA LYS A 59 -13.07 29.14 33.54
C LYS A 59 -11.90 29.70 34.35
N CYS A 60 -10.73 29.11 34.14
CA CYS A 60 -9.47 29.59 34.69
C CYS A 60 -8.44 29.70 33.57
N GLU A 61 -7.78 30.85 33.48
CA GLU A 61 -6.65 31.04 32.57
C GLU A 61 -5.50 31.72 33.29
N LYS A 62 -4.29 31.26 32.97
CA LYS A 62 -3.06 31.81 33.52
C LYS A 62 -2.55 32.90 32.59
N VAL A 63 -2.55 34.14 33.06
CA VAL A 63 -1.99 35.29 32.35
C VAL A 63 -0.77 35.78 33.13
N GLY A 64 0.42 35.54 32.57
CA GLY A 64 1.69 35.83 33.23
C GLY A 64 1.90 34.97 34.48
N GLN A 65 2.03 35.62 35.64
CA GLN A 65 2.21 34.95 36.93
C GLN A 65 0.91 34.74 37.70
N SER A 66 -0.23 35.22 37.20
CA SER A 66 -1.52 35.19 37.90
C SER A 66 -2.55 34.33 37.18
N ASN A 67 -3.38 33.63 37.96
CA ASN A 67 -4.56 32.93 37.46
C ASN A 67 -5.79 33.84 37.59
N TYR A 68 -6.56 33.89 36.52
CA TYR A 68 -7.81 34.65 36.41
C TYR A 68 -8.98 33.68 36.30
N TYR A 69 -10.04 33.95 37.04
CA TYR A 69 -11.23 33.11 37.12
C TYR A 69 -12.46 33.90 36.72
N TRP A 70 -13.31 33.30 35.89
CA TRP A 70 -14.57 33.92 35.46
C TRP A 70 -15.60 32.88 35.04
N ARG A 71 -16.86 33.32 34.97
CA ARG A 71 -17.95 32.59 34.33
C ARG A 71 -18.98 33.60 33.87
N PHE A 72 -19.38 33.50 32.60
CA PHE A 72 -20.46 34.31 32.04
C PHE A 72 -21.74 33.49 31.90
N LYS A 73 -22.90 34.15 32.00
CA LYS A 73 -24.21 33.50 31.93
C LYS A 73 -24.41 32.68 30.64
N TYR A 74 -23.95 33.21 29.50
CA TYR A 74 -24.17 32.65 28.17
C TYR A 74 -22.95 31.90 27.60
N ASP A 75 -21.92 31.60 28.42
CA ASP A 75 -20.68 30.98 27.93
C ASP A 75 -20.93 29.59 27.30
N LYS A 76 -21.78 28.77 27.93
CA LYS A 76 -22.16 27.45 27.38
C LYS A 76 -22.98 27.58 26.10
N GLU A 77 -23.92 28.51 26.06
CA GLU A 77 -24.78 28.74 24.90
C GLU A 77 -23.95 29.23 23.71
N HIS A 78 -23.07 30.20 23.94
CA HIS A 78 -22.13 30.70 22.93
C HIS A 78 -21.22 29.60 22.41
N TYR A 79 -20.65 28.77 23.29
CA TYR A 79 -19.83 27.62 22.89
C TYR A 79 -20.59 26.68 21.94
N TYR A 80 -21.83 26.31 22.27
CA TYR A 80 -22.62 25.44 21.41
C TYR A 80 -22.99 26.11 20.09
N CYS A 81 -23.34 27.40 20.08
CA CYS A 81 -23.61 28.13 18.85
C CYS A 81 -22.39 28.14 17.92
N THR A 82 -21.21 28.46 18.44
CA THR A 82 -19.97 28.45 17.65
C THR A 82 -19.61 27.05 17.15
N GLU A 83 -19.85 26.01 17.96
CA GLU A 83 -19.57 24.64 17.55
C GLU A 83 -20.53 24.16 16.46
N ILE A 84 -21.81 24.53 16.56
CA ILE A 84 -22.81 24.29 15.50
C ILE A 84 -22.39 25.00 14.21
N GLU A 85 -22.02 26.28 14.27
CA GLU A 85 -21.57 27.03 13.08
C GLU A 85 -20.37 26.37 12.39
N LYS A 86 -19.37 25.91 13.16
CA LYS A 86 -18.22 25.17 12.60
C LYS A 86 -18.64 23.86 11.95
N LEU A 87 -19.53 23.11 12.60
CA LEU A 87 -20.04 21.85 12.06
C LEU A 87 -20.85 22.08 10.78
N ASP A 88 -21.67 23.13 10.72
CA ASP A 88 -22.43 23.49 9.53
C ASP A 88 -21.52 23.86 8.36
N ILE A 89 -20.46 24.63 8.60
CA ILE A 89 -19.43 24.92 7.59
C ILE A 89 -18.75 23.63 7.12
N SER A 90 -18.38 22.73 8.03
CA SER A 90 -17.77 21.45 7.67
C SER A 90 -18.71 20.58 6.84
N ILE A 91 -20.00 20.52 7.20
CA ILE A 91 -21.02 19.78 6.46
C ILE A 91 -21.19 20.37 5.06
N ALA A 92 -21.21 21.70 4.93
CA ALA A 92 -21.32 22.36 3.64
C ALA A 92 -20.12 22.02 2.74
N ASN A 93 -18.90 22.06 3.28
CA ASN A 93 -17.68 21.70 2.55
C ASN A 93 -17.70 20.24 2.10
N PHE A 94 -18.03 19.30 3.00
CA PHE A 94 -18.11 17.88 2.65
C PHE A 94 -19.21 17.59 1.63
N LYS A 95 -20.35 18.28 1.69
CA LYS A 95 -21.40 18.16 0.66
C LYS A 95 -20.93 18.65 -0.70
N GLU A 96 -20.19 19.75 -0.75
CA GLU A 96 -19.63 20.27 -2.00
C GLU A 96 -18.59 19.31 -2.58
N GLU A 97 -17.69 18.80 -1.74
CA GLU A 97 -16.67 17.81 -2.13
C GLU A 97 -17.32 16.52 -2.63
N ASN A 98 -18.31 15.99 -1.91
CA ASN A 98 -19.03 14.79 -2.33
C ASN A 98 -19.71 15.00 -3.69
N LYS A 99 -20.34 16.15 -3.91
CA LYS A 99 -20.95 16.49 -5.22
C LYS A 99 -19.91 16.54 -6.34
N LYS A 100 -18.69 17.03 -6.07
CA LYS A 100 -17.59 17.01 -7.05
C LYS A 100 -17.15 15.58 -7.36
N LEU A 101 -17.00 14.76 -6.33
CA LEU A 101 -16.62 13.35 -6.48
C LEU A 101 -17.68 12.54 -7.23
N GLU A 102 -18.97 12.72 -6.91
CA GLU A 102 -20.08 12.10 -7.63
C GLU A 102 -20.06 12.44 -9.12
N LYS A 103 -19.76 13.69 -9.48
CA LYS A 103 -19.60 14.09 -10.88
C LYS A 103 -18.43 13.37 -11.55
N ILE A 104 -17.28 13.30 -10.88
CA ILE A 104 -16.09 12.60 -11.39
C ILE A 104 -16.40 11.11 -11.59
N VAL A 105 -17.07 10.46 -10.64
CA VAL A 105 -17.48 9.06 -10.75
C VAL A 105 -18.42 8.87 -11.93
N SER A 106 -19.42 9.72 -12.10
CA SER A 106 -20.34 9.64 -13.23
C SER A 106 -19.62 9.82 -14.59
N ASP A 107 -18.69 10.77 -14.69
CA ASP A 107 -17.88 10.96 -15.90
C ASP A 107 -16.96 9.74 -16.17
N LEU A 108 -16.42 9.12 -15.11
CA LEU A 108 -15.60 7.91 -15.21
C LEU A 108 -16.42 6.68 -15.60
N GLU A 109 -17.66 6.54 -15.12
CA GLU A 109 -18.55 5.44 -15.48
C GLU A 109 -18.92 5.49 -16.96
N ILE A 110 -19.16 6.69 -17.50
CA ILE A 110 -19.44 6.89 -18.93
C ILE A 110 -18.20 6.57 -19.77
N THR A 111 -17.01 7.03 -19.36
CA THR A 111 -15.78 6.83 -20.13
C THR A 111 -15.18 5.42 -19.99
N ASN A 112 -15.38 4.77 -18.85
CA ASN A 112 -14.91 3.42 -18.56
C ASN A 112 -16.07 2.42 -18.53
N GLU A 113 -17.05 2.59 -19.41
CA GLU A 113 -18.17 1.67 -19.49
C GLU A 113 -17.67 0.23 -19.67
N CYS A 114 -18.13 -0.66 -18.79
CA CYS A 114 -17.73 -2.06 -18.77
C CYS A 114 -18.45 -2.82 -19.90
N THR A 115 -18.03 -2.55 -21.14
CA THR A 115 -18.56 -3.19 -22.34
C THR A 115 -17.87 -4.53 -22.59
N ASP A 116 -18.57 -5.47 -23.23
CA ASP A 116 -17.99 -6.74 -23.66
C ASP A 116 -16.75 -6.55 -24.55
N LYS A 117 -16.73 -5.46 -25.34
CA LYS A 117 -15.59 -5.09 -26.18
C LYS A 117 -14.36 -4.71 -25.34
N ARG A 118 -14.55 -3.92 -24.27
CA ARG A 118 -13.47 -3.55 -23.35
C ARG A 118 -12.92 -4.78 -22.64
N ASN A 119 -13.78 -5.65 -22.13
CA ASN A 119 -13.35 -6.87 -21.45
C ASN A 119 -12.57 -7.81 -22.38
N LYS A 120 -13.00 -7.96 -23.63
CA LYS A 120 -12.23 -8.70 -24.65
C LYS A 120 -10.86 -8.10 -24.90
N LEU A 121 -10.76 -6.77 -25.06
CA LEU A 121 -9.49 -6.07 -25.25
C LEU A 121 -8.56 -6.20 -24.04
N LEU A 122 -9.10 -6.15 -22.81
CA LEU A 122 -8.32 -6.35 -21.59
C LEU A 122 -7.76 -7.78 -21.51
N ASN A 123 -8.57 -8.78 -21.81
CA ASN A 123 -8.12 -10.17 -21.84
C ASN A 123 -7.05 -10.38 -22.92
N GLU A 124 -7.25 -9.83 -24.12
CA GLU A 124 -6.27 -9.90 -25.20
C GLU A 124 -4.95 -9.21 -24.82
N TYR A 125 -5.03 -8.04 -24.14
CA TYR A 125 -3.86 -7.34 -23.65
C TYR A 125 -3.06 -8.18 -22.64
N GLU A 126 -3.74 -8.80 -21.66
CA GLU A 126 -3.08 -9.67 -20.69
C GLU A 126 -2.45 -10.90 -21.35
N ASP A 127 -3.15 -11.53 -22.30
CA ASP A 127 -2.61 -12.65 -23.09
C ASP A 127 -1.35 -12.24 -23.88
N LEU A 128 -1.38 -11.06 -24.50
CA LEU A 128 -0.23 -10.53 -25.24
C LEU A 128 0.94 -10.21 -24.32
N LYS A 129 0.67 -9.65 -23.14
CA LYS A 129 1.69 -9.33 -22.13
C LYS A 129 2.42 -10.58 -21.66
N VAL A 130 1.70 -11.64 -21.32
CA VAL A 130 2.29 -12.93 -20.92
C VAL A 130 3.13 -13.52 -22.05
N LYS A 131 2.64 -13.46 -23.29
CA LYS A 131 3.41 -13.91 -24.47
C LYS A 131 4.68 -13.10 -24.67
N PHE A 132 4.61 -11.78 -24.50
CA PHE A 132 5.76 -10.88 -24.62
C PHE A 132 6.83 -11.20 -23.58
N GLU A 133 6.44 -11.34 -22.31
CA GLU A 133 7.35 -11.71 -21.21
C GLU A 133 8.03 -13.05 -21.48
N ARG A 134 7.27 -14.06 -21.97
CA ARG A 134 7.84 -15.36 -22.34
C ARG A 134 8.86 -15.26 -23.48
N ILE A 135 8.62 -14.43 -24.49
CA ILE A 135 9.54 -14.25 -25.61
C ILE A 135 10.82 -13.55 -25.15
N GLU A 136 10.72 -12.55 -24.29
CA GLU A 136 11.91 -11.87 -23.75
C GLU A 136 12.75 -12.81 -22.86
N ASP A 137 12.12 -13.66 -22.05
CA ASP A 137 12.84 -14.69 -21.28
C ASP A 137 13.58 -15.69 -22.20
N ILE A 138 12.90 -16.21 -23.23
CA ILE A 138 13.53 -17.10 -24.23
C ILE A 138 14.71 -16.39 -24.90
N LYS A 139 14.52 -15.14 -25.31
CA LYS A 139 15.56 -14.35 -25.97
C LYS A 139 16.76 -14.12 -25.05
N GLU A 140 16.54 -13.87 -23.77
CA GLU A 140 17.62 -13.73 -22.78
C GLU A 140 18.38 -15.03 -22.60
N ASN A 141 17.68 -16.16 -22.48
CA ASN A 141 18.30 -17.49 -22.42
C ASN A 141 19.11 -17.80 -23.69
N LEU A 142 18.61 -17.38 -24.86
CA LEU A 142 19.26 -17.59 -26.15
C LEU A 142 20.48 -16.69 -26.41
N LYS A 143 20.67 -15.59 -25.67
CA LYS A 143 21.87 -14.72 -25.81
C LYS A 143 23.18 -15.48 -25.60
N ARG A 144 23.16 -16.57 -24.84
CA ARG A 144 24.33 -17.42 -24.57
C ARG A 144 24.74 -18.28 -25.76
N TYR A 145 23.87 -18.48 -26.74
CA TYR A 145 24.13 -19.30 -27.91
C TYR A 145 24.40 -18.39 -29.12
N SER A 146 25.63 -18.38 -29.61
CA SER A 146 25.95 -17.64 -30.84
C SER A 146 25.39 -18.37 -32.05
N LYS A 147 24.64 -17.64 -32.88
CA LYS A 147 24.15 -18.17 -34.17
C LYS A 147 25.29 -18.61 -35.08
N GLU A 148 26.45 -17.95 -34.99
CA GLU A 148 27.62 -18.28 -35.77
C GLU A 148 28.26 -19.59 -35.29
N GLU A 149 28.34 -19.81 -33.98
CA GLU A 149 28.84 -21.06 -33.40
C GLU A 149 27.93 -22.24 -33.74
N TYR A 150 26.61 -22.05 -33.67
CA TYR A 150 25.64 -23.08 -34.05
C TYR A 150 25.80 -23.48 -35.52
N LYS A 151 25.89 -22.49 -36.43
CA LYS A 151 26.12 -22.75 -37.86
C LYS A 151 27.45 -23.43 -38.14
N LYS A 152 28.50 -23.07 -37.39
CA LYS A 152 29.80 -23.72 -37.51
C LYS A 152 29.72 -25.18 -37.08
N MET A 153 29.07 -25.46 -35.96
CA MET A 153 28.85 -26.82 -35.46
C MET A 153 28.03 -27.65 -36.47
N GLU A 154 26.97 -27.09 -37.04
CA GLU A 154 26.14 -27.74 -38.06
C GLU A 154 26.97 -28.15 -39.28
N LYS A 155 27.84 -27.24 -39.76
CA LYS A 155 28.75 -27.52 -40.86
C LYS A 155 29.81 -28.57 -40.49
N GLU A 156 30.39 -28.51 -39.28
CA GLU A 156 31.38 -29.49 -38.82
C GLU A 156 30.78 -30.91 -38.73
N ILE A 157 29.52 -31.02 -38.32
CA ILE A 157 28.78 -32.29 -38.31
C ILE A 157 28.58 -32.80 -39.73
N GLU A 158 28.15 -31.95 -40.66
CA GLU A 158 27.95 -32.32 -42.06
C GLU A 158 29.26 -32.74 -42.74
N ASP A 159 30.34 -31.98 -42.54
CA ASP A 159 31.67 -32.33 -43.04
C ASP A 159 32.17 -33.66 -42.45
N SER A 160 31.87 -33.94 -41.17
CA SER A 160 32.24 -35.20 -40.52
C SER A 160 31.43 -36.38 -41.05
N ARG A 161 30.13 -36.21 -41.26
CA ARG A 161 29.27 -37.23 -41.90
C ARG A 161 29.78 -37.57 -43.30
N ASN A 162 30.09 -36.56 -44.11
CA ASN A 162 30.63 -36.77 -45.46
C ASN A 162 31.96 -37.52 -45.44
N LYS A 163 32.85 -37.22 -44.49
CA LYS A 163 34.12 -37.95 -44.32
C LYS A 163 33.89 -39.39 -43.91
N ILE A 164 32.98 -39.66 -42.98
CA ILE A 164 32.66 -41.03 -42.57
C ILE A 164 32.10 -41.81 -43.77
N ASN A 165 31.16 -41.23 -44.51
CA ASN A 165 30.59 -41.88 -45.70
C ASN A 165 31.65 -42.12 -46.80
N THR A 166 32.62 -41.23 -46.96
CA THR A 166 33.77 -41.45 -47.86
C THR A 166 34.64 -42.62 -47.38
N HIS A 167 34.83 -42.78 -46.07
CA HIS A 167 35.54 -43.93 -45.52
C HIS A 167 34.73 -45.22 -45.70
N THR A 168 33.41 -45.16 -45.54
CA THR A 168 32.48 -46.26 -45.85
C THR A 168 32.61 -46.70 -47.32
N ASP A 169 32.65 -45.76 -48.27
CA ASP A 169 32.90 -46.04 -49.70
C ASP A 169 34.22 -46.80 -49.92
N ASN A 170 35.30 -46.33 -49.27
CA ASN A 170 36.61 -46.94 -49.38
C ASN A 170 36.62 -48.36 -48.79
N ILE A 171 35.94 -48.58 -47.67
CA ILE A 171 35.80 -49.90 -47.03
C ILE A 171 35.03 -50.85 -47.96
N PHE A 172 33.91 -50.43 -48.53
CA PHE A 172 33.15 -51.25 -49.48
C PHE A 172 33.94 -51.55 -50.75
N THR A 173 34.74 -50.60 -51.23
CA THR A 173 35.63 -50.81 -52.38
C THR A 173 36.68 -51.87 -52.09
N LEU A 174 37.34 -51.80 -50.93
CA LEU A 174 38.32 -52.79 -50.48
C LEU A 174 37.68 -54.17 -50.25
N GLN A 175 36.52 -54.21 -49.59
CA GLN A 175 35.75 -55.42 -49.37
C GLN A 175 35.44 -56.10 -50.70
N ASN A 176 34.94 -55.36 -51.69
CA ASN A 176 34.65 -55.88 -53.03
C ASN A 176 35.91 -56.45 -53.71
N PHE A 177 37.03 -55.73 -53.69
CA PHE A 177 38.27 -56.20 -54.29
C PHE A 177 38.81 -57.47 -53.64
N VAL A 178 38.83 -57.53 -52.30
CA VAL A 178 39.32 -58.70 -51.54
C VAL A 178 38.43 -59.92 -51.76
N CYS A 179 37.10 -59.74 -51.68
CA CYS A 179 36.16 -60.83 -51.93
C CYS A 179 36.30 -61.40 -53.35
N GLN A 180 36.49 -60.55 -54.36
CA GLN A 180 36.71 -60.97 -55.74
C GLN A 180 38.07 -61.66 -55.97
N LYS A 181 39.15 -61.08 -55.43
CA LYS A 181 40.52 -61.58 -55.68
C LYS A 181 40.81 -62.91 -54.97
N PHE A 182 40.24 -63.12 -53.80
CA PHE A 182 40.50 -64.30 -52.96
C PHE A 182 39.30 -65.25 -52.86
N ASN A 183 38.21 -64.98 -53.59
CA ASN A 183 36.97 -65.78 -53.59
C ASN A 183 36.42 -66.03 -52.17
N MET A 184 36.38 -64.96 -51.37
CA MET A 184 35.92 -64.92 -49.99
C MET A 184 34.48 -64.37 -49.91
N GLU A 185 33.67 -64.83 -48.96
CA GLU A 185 32.36 -64.25 -48.71
C GLU A 185 32.47 -62.90 -47.95
N ARG A 186 31.59 -61.95 -48.27
CA ARG A 186 31.58 -60.63 -47.59
C ARG A 186 31.37 -60.75 -46.07
N LYS A 187 30.63 -61.76 -45.62
CA LYS A 187 30.42 -62.03 -44.19
C LYS A 187 31.73 -62.39 -43.48
N ASP A 188 32.56 -63.22 -44.10
CA ASP A 188 33.87 -63.59 -43.56
C ASP A 188 34.82 -62.38 -43.54
N PHE A 189 34.78 -61.52 -44.57
CA PHE A 189 35.54 -60.26 -44.55
C PHE A 189 35.12 -59.37 -43.38
N ASN A 190 33.81 -59.14 -43.21
CA ASN A 190 33.29 -58.28 -42.15
C ASN A 190 33.66 -58.82 -40.76
N LEU A 191 33.51 -60.12 -40.53
CA LEU A 191 33.85 -60.75 -39.27
C LEU A 191 35.36 -60.63 -38.95
N ASN A 192 36.23 -60.76 -39.96
CA ASN A 192 37.67 -60.63 -39.79
C ASN A 192 38.15 -59.20 -39.51
N PHE A 193 37.45 -58.18 -40.03
CA PHE A 193 37.78 -56.77 -39.82
C PHE A 193 36.92 -56.09 -38.74
N GLY A 194 36.05 -56.85 -38.06
CA GLY A 194 35.20 -56.33 -36.99
C GLY A 194 34.10 -55.37 -37.46
N LEU A 195 33.61 -55.54 -38.69
CA LEU A 195 32.49 -54.77 -39.24
C LEU A 195 31.16 -55.42 -38.86
N GLU A 196 30.20 -54.62 -38.40
CA GLU A 196 28.84 -55.06 -38.07
C GLU A 196 28.07 -55.50 -39.34
N GLU A 197 27.07 -56.38 -39.20
CA GLU A 197 26.30 -56.89 -40.35
C GLU A 197 25.42 -55.81 -41.01
N ASP A 198 25.06 -54.78 -40.26
CA ASP A 198 24.28 -53.60 -40.67
C ASP A 198 25.13 -52.35 -40.89
N PHE A 199 26.46 -52.50 -41.02
CA PHE A 199 27.35 -51.40 -41.36
C PHE A 199 26.97 -50.77 -42.71
N ASP A 200 26.53 -49.51 -42.67
CA ASP A 200 26.06 -48.75 -43.83
C ASP A 200 26.42 -47.25 -43.69
N TYR A 201 26.02 -46.44 -44.67
CA TYR A 201 26.19 -44.99 -44.64
C TYR A 201 25.45 -44.33 -43.46
N LEU A 202 26.03 -43.27 -42.92
CA LEU A 202 25.38 -42.41 -41.93
C LEU A 202 24.43 -41.41 -42.62
N GLU A 203 23.19 -41.38 -42.15
CA GLU A 203 22.19 -40.34 -42.45
C GLU A 203 22.39 -39.04 -41.63
#